data_AF-A0A1H7V494-F1
#
_entry.id   AF-A0A1H7V494-F1
#
_cell.length_a   1.000
_cell.length_b   1.000
_cell.length_c   1.000
_cell.angle_alpha   90.00
_cell.angle_beta   90.00
_cell.angle_gamma   90.00
#
_symmetry.space_group_name_H-M   'P 1'
#
loop_
_entity.id
_entity.type
_entity.pdbx_description
1 polymer ?
#
loop_
_entity_poly.entity_id
_entity_poly.type
_entity_poly.pdbx_seq_one_letter_code
_entity_poly.pdbx_strand_id
1 'polypeptide(L)' 'MLDNKGFDLWADGYDEAVGLSDEENSYPFAGYKDVLGGIFKEIMTKENARI' A
#
# COMPACT_ATOMS: atom_id res chain seq x y z
N MET A 1 10.87 -9.41 19.25
CA MET A 1 10.42 -9.30 17.84
C MET A 1 9.33 -10.34 17.61
N LEU A 2 8.36 -10.04 16.74
CA LEU A 2 7.31 -10.99 16.38
C LEU A 2 7.92 -12.16 15.59
N ASP A 3 7.36 -13.35 15.78
CA ASP A 3 7.63 -14.49 14.89
C ASP A 3 6.81 -14.34 13.60
N ASN A 4 6.98 -15.28 12.66
CA ASN A 4 6.29 -15.21 11.36
C ASN A 4 4.76 -15.10 11.52
N LYS A 5 4.18 -15.91 12.43
CA LYS A 5 2.74 -15.88 12.68
C LYS A 5 2.29 -14.56 13.32
N GLY A 6 3.09 -14.02 14.24
CA GLY A 6 2.84 -12.72 14.84
C GLY A 6 2.91 -11.59 13.82
N PHE A 7 3.82 -11.68 12.85
CA PHE A 7 3.92 -10.71 11.75
C PHE A 7 2.68 -10.78 10.83
N ASP A 8 2.26 -11.98 10.44
CA ASP A 8 1.05 -12.16 9.61
C ASP A 8 -0.19 -11.53 10.27
N LEU A 9 -0.38 -11.75 11.57
CA LEU A 9 -1.49 -11.17 12.33
C LEU A 9 -1.41 -9.64 12.50
N TRP A 10 -0.19 -9.11 12.59
CA TRP A 10 0.03 -7.67 12.73
C TRP A 10 -0.16 -6.94 11.39
N ALA A 11 0.24 -7.55 10.28
CA ALA A 11 0.19 -6.97 8.94
C ALA A 11 -1.24 -6.58 8.55
N ASP A 12 -2.24 -7.42 8.85
CA ASP A 12 -3.65 -7.13 8.57
C ASP A 12 -4.10 -5.79 9.20
N GLY A 13 -3.75 -5.56 10.47
CA GLY A 13 -4.12 -4.33 11.16
C GLY A 13 -3.30 -3.12 10.71
N TYR A 14 -2.08 -3.33 10.22
CA TYR A 14 -1.27 -2.26 9.65
C TYR A 14 -1.84 -1.79 8.30
N ASP A 15 -2.25 -2.72 7.43
CA ASP A 15 -2.86 -2.40 6.14
C ASP A 15 -4.16 -1.60 6.30
N GLU A 16 -4.99 -1.94 7.29
CA GLU A 16 -6.18 -1.16 7.64
C GLU A 16 -5.81 0.28 8.07
N ALA A 17 -4.83 0.44 8.95
CA ALA A 17 -4.40 1.75 9.44
C ALA A 17 -3.83 2.64 8.32
N VAL A 18 -3.09 2.05 7.38
CA VAL A 18 -2.60 2.74 6.17
C VAL A 18 -3.78 3.20 5.31
N GLY A 19 -4.75 2.32 5.07
CA GLY A 19 -5.94 2.61 4.27
C GLY A 19 -6.75 3.77 4.84
N LEU A 20 -7.00 3.76 6.15
CA LEU A 20 -7.70 4.84 6.86
C LEU A 20 -6.95 6.16 6.78
N SER A 21 -5.63 6.14 6.99
CA SER A 21 -4.81 7.36 6.94
C SER A 21 -4.79 8.00 5.55
N ASP A 22 -4.71 7.18 4.50
CA ASP A 22 -4.79 7.64 3.10
C ASP A 22 -6.18 8.23 2.78
N GLU A 23 -7.26 7.59 3.23
CA GLU A 23 -8.64 8.06 3.05
C GLU A 23 -8.92 9.37 3.79
N GLU A 24 -8.37 9.54 4.98
CA GLU A 24 -8.43 10.78 5.76
C GLU A 24 -7.46 11.86 5.25
N ASN A 25 -6.67 11.57 4.22
CA ASN A 25 -5.62 12.44 3.70
C ASN A 25 -4.66 12.91 4.81
N SER A 26 -4.29 11.99 5.70
CA SER A 26 -3.50 12.27 6.90
C SER A 26 -2.08 11.69 6.80
N TYR A 27 -1.10 12.42 7.35
CA TYR A 27 0.28 11.96 7.40
C TYR A 27 0.40 10.70 8.28
N PRO A 28 1.17 9.66 7.90
CA PRO A 28 2.16 9.65 6.81
C PRO A 28 1.68 9.11 5.45
N PHE A 29 0.40 8.73 5.32
CA PHE A 29 -0.10 8.02 4.14
C PHE A 29 -1.02 8.85 3.24
N ALA A 30 -1.15 10.15 3.47
CA ALA A 30 -1.84 11.08 2.58
C ALA A 30 -1.33 10.95 1.13
N GLY A 31 -2.20 10.53 0.21
CA GLY A 31 -1.88 10.33 -1.21
C GLY A 31 -1.05 9.06 -1.50
N TYR A 32 -0.97 8.12 -0.56
CA TYR A 32 -0.26 6.87 -0.73
C TYR A 32 -0.82 6.03 -1.88
N LYS A 33 -2.15 5.87 -1.96
CA LYS A 33 -2.78 5.11 -3.06
C LYS A 33 -2.59 5.81 -4.41
N ASP A 34 -2.57 7.14 -4.45
CA ASP A 34 -2.34 7.92 -5.67
C ASP A 34 -0.93 7.69 -6.24
N VAL A 35 0.09 7.71 -5.36
CA VAL A 35 1.48 7.42 -5.76
C VAL A 35 1.61 5.99 -6.29
N LEU A 36 1.05 5.01 -5.56
CA LEU A 36 1.07 3.61 -5.98
C LEU A 36 0.35 3.41 -7.33
N GLY A 37 -0.82 4.02 -7.50
CA GLY A 37 -1.57 3.99 -8.74
C GLY A 37 -0.82 4.64 -9.91
N GLY A 38 -0.11 5.74 -9.66
CA GLY A 38 0.75 6.40 -10.63
C GLY A 38 1.90 5.50 -11.10
N ILE A 39 2.61 4.87 -10.16
CA ILE A 39 3.68 3.92 -10.46
C ILE A 39 3.15 2.72 -11.25
N PHE A 40 2.04 2.14 -10.80
CA PHE A 40 1.40 1.02 -11.50
C PHE A 40 1.06 1.39 -12.94
N LYS A 41 0.36 2.52 -13.14
CA LYS A 41 -0.02 2.99 -14.47
C LYS A 41 1.20 3.22 -15.37
N GLU A 42 2.26 3.83 -14.84
CA GLU A 42 3.51 4.05 -15.56
C GLU A 42 4.13 2.73 -16.03
N ILE A 43 4.22 1.74 -15.14
CA ILE A 43 4.75 0.41 -15.48
C ILE A 43 3.89 -0.26 -16.55
N MET A 44 2.56 -0.19 -16.40
CA MET A 44 1.61 -0.82 -17.31
C MET A 44 1.59 -0.21 -18.73
N THR A 45 2.22 0.94 -18.95
CA THR A 45 2.38 1.51 -20.29
C THR A 45 3.44 0.80 -21.14
N LYS A 46 4.29 -0.04 -20.54
CA LYS A 46 5.39 -0.73 -21.24
C LYS A 46 4.87 -1.92 -22.05
N GLU A 47 5.45 -2.14 -23.23
CA GLU A 47 4.99 -3.11 -24.26
C GLU A 47 4.92 -4.59 -23.79
N ASN A 48 5.40 -4.92 -22.60
CA ASN A 48 5.34 -6.28 -22.04
C ASN A 48 4.99 -6.30 -20.54
N ALA A 49 4.32 -5.26 -20.04
CA ALA A 49 3.87 -5.23 -18.67
C ALA A 49 2.88 -6.38 -18.39
N ARG A 50 2.95 -6.94 -17.18
CA ARG A 50 2.06 -8.01 -16.71
C ARG A 50 1.53 -7.65 -15.34
N ILE A 51 0.28 -8.06 -15.11
CA ILE A 51 -0.38 -8.03 -13.80
C ILE A 51 0.05 -9.26 -13.01
#